data_AF-A0A485KVF7-F1
#
_entry.id   AF-A0A485KVF7-F1
#
_cell.length_a   1.000
_cell.length_b   1.000
_cell.length_c   1.000
_cell.angle_alpha   90.00
_cell.angle_beta   90.00
_cell.angle_gamma   90.00
#
_symmetry.space_group_name_H-M   'P 1'
#
loop_
_entity.id
_entity.type
_entity.pdbx_description
1 polymer ?
#
loop_
_entity_poly.entity_id
_entity_poly.type
_entity_poly.pdbx_seq_one_letter_code
_entity_poly.pdbx_strand_id
1 'polypeptide(L)'
;MTMLTKNNPWTNTKLPVIGVANTNSSTCQACHSAIPAGEIRVGIIFQHLNGYIGLDWHHLTCCETPEHLSQVDGYDLLGDAEKSVLQKYIKSCGA
;
A
#
# COMPACT_ATOMS: atom_id res chain seq x y z
N MET A 1 28.93 -11.37 18.60
CA MET A 1 29.04 -11.37 17.12
C MET A 1 27.76 -11.98 16.59
N THR A 2 26.79 -11.14 16.24
CA THR A 2 25.49 -11.60 15.73
C THR A 2 25.49 -11.37 14.22
N MET A 3 25.41 -12.46 13.47
CA MET A 3 25.45 -12.50 12.01
C MET A 3 24.30 -11.66 11.42
N LEU A 4 24.63 -10.54 10.78
CA LEU A 4 23.67 -9.81 9.96
C LEU A 4 23.35 -10.68 8.73
N THR A 5 22.11 -11.13 8.66
CA THR A 5 21.58 -11.93 7.57
C THR A 5 21.65 -11.15 6.25
N LYS A 6 22.50 -11.62 5.32
CA LYS A 6 22.56 -11.35 3.87
C LYS A 6 21.82 -10.07 3.39
N ASN A 7 22.56 -8.97 3.38
CA ASN A 7 22.52 -7.82 2.45
C ASN A 7 21.20 -7.48 1.73
N ASN A 8 20.06 -7.34 2.43
CA ASN A 8 18.95 -6.56 1.87
C ASN A 8 19.27 -5.08 2.10
N PRO A 9 19.51 -4.27 1.04
CA PRO A 9 19.82 -2.87 1.22
C PRO A 9 18.57 -2.01 1.48
N TRP A 10 17.39 -2.62 1.50
CA TRP A 10 16.13 -1.96 1.85
C TRP A 10 15.78 -2.19 3.32
N THR A 11 15.25 -1.16 3.97
CA THR A 11 14.80 -1.20 5.37
C THR A 11 13.63 -2.17 5.53
N ASN A 12 13.60 -2.90 6.64
CA ASN A 12 12.43 -3.71 7.03
C ASN A 12 11.27 -2.86 7.54
N THR A 13 11.48 -1.57 7.82
CA THR A 13 10.42 -0.63 8.17
C THR A 13 9.57 -0.36 6.93
N LYS A 14 8.33 -0.89 6.95
CA LYS A 14 7.32 -0.68 5.93
C LYS A 14 6.40 0.44 6.40
N LEU A 15 6.40 1.57 5.71
CA LEU A 15 5.46 2.66 5.98
C LEU A 15 4.29 2.53 5.00
N PRO A 16 3.12 2.04 5.44
CA PRO A 16 1.97 1.92 4.56
C PRO A 16 1.44 3.32 4.21
N VAL A 17 0.94 3.47 2.99
CA VAL A 17 0.21 4.65 2.51
C VAL A 17 -1.02 4.22 1.73
N ILE A 18 -2.02 5.08 1.63
CA ILE A 18 -3.21 4.85 0.82
C ILE A 18 -3.53 6.08 -0.03
N GLY A 19 -4.08 5.86 -1.22
CA GLY A 19 -4.49 6.93 -2.10
C GLY A 19 -5.25 6.45 -3.31
N VAL A 20 -5.71 7.41 -4.12
CA VAL A 20 -6.35 7.15 -5.41
C VAL A 20 -5.29 7.18 -6.51
N ALA A 21 -5.38 6.24 -7.46
CA ALA A 21 -4.52 6.25 -8.62
C ALA A 21 -4.86 7.44 -9.53
N ASN A 22 -3.91 8.34 -9.75
CA ASN A 22 -4.10 9.48 -10.68
C ASN A 22 -3.95 9.07 -12.16
N THR A 23 -3.32 7.93 -12.42
CA THR A 23 -2.99 7.42 -13.75
C THR A 23 -3.08 5.89 -13.77
N ASN A 24 -3.17 5.30 -14.96
CA ASN A 24 -3.13 3.84 -15.17
C ASN A 24 -1.70 3.27 -15.14
N SER A 25 -0.70 4.01 -14.61
CA SER A 25 0.71 3.65 -14.75
C SER A 25 1.27 2.81 -13.60
N SER A 26 0.52 2.65 -12.50
CA SER A 26 0.92 1.77 -11.40
C SER A 26 0.51 0.33 -11.66
N THR A 27 1.42 -0.60 -11.43
CA THR A 27 1.18 -2.05 -11.49
C THR A 27 1.17 -2.62 -10.08
N CYS A 28 0.14 -3.41 -9.77
CA CYS A 28 0.02 -4.09 -8.49
C CYS A 28 1.12 -5.15 -8.33
N GLN A 29 1.91 -5.07 -7.26
CA GLN A 29 3.02 -6.00 -7.02
C GLN A 29 2.57 -7.38 -6.50
N ALA A 30 1.28 -7.56 -6.15
CA ALA A 30 0.75 -8.86 -5.75
C ALA A 30 0.21 -9.66 -6.96
N CYS A 31 -0.60 -9.04 -7.81
CA CYS A 31 -1.26 -9.71 -8.93
C CYS A 31 -0.67 -9.37 -10.31
N HIS A 32 0.35 -8.51 -10.36
CA HIS A 32 1.04 -8.07 -11.58
C HIS A 32 0.14 -7.40 -12.64
N SER A 33 -1.07 -6.97 -12.24
CA SER A 33 -2.03 -6.30 -13.13
C SER A 33 -2.00 -4.79 -12.92
N ALA A 34 -2.36 -4.04 -13.96
CA ALA A 34 -2.46 -2.58 -13.89
C ALA A 34 -3.51 -2.15 -12.84
N ILE A 35 -3.25 -1.03 -12.18
CA ILE A 35 -4.19 -0.36 -11.28
C ILE A 35 -4.81 0.81 -12.07
N PRO A 36 -6.11 0.76 -12.37
CA PRO A 36 -6.81 1.83 -13.08
C PRO A 36 -6.81 3.17 -12.31
N ALA A 37 -6.78 4.27 -13.05
CA ALA A 37 -6.97 5.61 -12.53
C ALA A 37 -8.37 5.73 -11.90
N GLY A 38 -8.44 6.43 -10.78
CA GLY A 38 -9.66 6.55 -9.97
C GLY A 38 -9.86 5.42 -8.96
N GLU A 39 -9.08 4.33 -9.01
CA GLU A 39 -9.17 3.27 -8.01
C GLU A 39 -8.31 3.54 -6.77
N ILE A 40 -8.76 3.01 -5.63
CA ILE A 40 -8.00 3.00 -4.38
C ILE A 40 -6.84 2.02 -4.52
N ARG A 41 -5.64 2.48 -4.17
CA ARG A 41 -4.43 1.66 -4.08
C ARG A 41 -3.73 1.85 -2.75
N VAL A 42 -3.10 0.77 -2.30
CA VAL A 42 -2.30 0.72 -1.07
C VAL A 42 -0.84 0.67 -1.46
N GLY A 43 -0.03 1.55 -0.88
CA GLY A 43 1.40 1.64 -1.11
C GLY A 43 2.19 1.17 0.10
N ILE A 44 3.32 0.51 -0.14
CA ILE A 44 4.31 0.21 0.90
C ILE A 44 5.58 0.97 0.56
N ILE A 45 5.96 1.91 1.43
CA ILE A 45 7.21 2.65 1.31
C ILE A 45 8.32 1.89 2.04
N PHE A 46 9.46 1.74 1.39
CA PHE A 46 10.68 1.19 1.95
C PHE A 46 11.88 2.05 1.53
N GLN A 47 12.85 2.22 2.43
CA GLN A 47 14.00 3.08 2.21
C GLN A 47 15.24 2.24 1.92
N HIS A 48 16.04 2.64 0.95
CA HIS A 48 17.35 2.06 0.70
C HIS A 48 18.37 2.70 1.65
N LEU A 49 19.39 1.95 2.05
CA LEU A 49 20.51 2.46 2.84
C LEU A 49 21.30 3.60 2.16
N ASN A 50 21.07 3.84 0.87
CA ASN A 50 21.73 4.90 0.08
C ASN A 50 20.81 6.12 -0.13
N GLY A 51 19.66 6.17 0.56
CA GLY A 51 18.70 7.28 0.49
C GLY A 51 17.64 7.17 -0.60
N TYR A 52 17.62 6.10 -1.41
CA TYR A 52 16.52 5.85 -2.35
C TYR A 52 15.23 5.46 -1.62
N ILE A 53 14.09 5.78 -2.20
CA ILE A 53 12.78 5.36 -1.71
C ILE A 53 12.15 4.44 -2.74
N GLY A 54 11.79 3.24 -2.32
CA GLY A 54 10.94 2.32 -3.07
C GLY A 54 9.49 2.44 -2.61
N LEU A 55 8.58 2.23 -3.56
CA LEU A 55 7.15 2.28 -3.33
C LEU A 55 6.47 1.18 -4.13
N ASP A 56 5.98 0.17 -3.43
CA ASP A 56 5.23 -0.92 -4.03
C ASP A 56 3.74 -0.60 -3.93
N TRP A 57 3.09 -0.50 -5.09
CA TRP A 57 1.64 -0.31 -5.17
C TRP A 57 0.92 -1.65 -5.24
N HIS A 58 -0.25 -1.70 -4.60
CA HIS A 58 -1.15 -2.84 -4.59
C HIS A 58 -2.59 -2.37 -4.81
N HIS A 59 -3.43 -3.19 -5.46
CA HIS A 59 -4.88 -2.99 -5.43
C HIS A 59 -5.37 -3.07 -3.98
N LEU A 60 -6.46 -2.36 -3.68
CA LEU A 60 -7.14 -2.45 -2.39
C LEU A 60 -7.41 -3.91 -1.97
N THR A 61 -7.91 -4.72 -2.90
CA THR A 61 -8.29 -6.12 -2.67
C THR A 61 -7.12 -7.10 -2.68
N CYS A 62 -5.90 -6.64 -2.97
CA CYS A 62 -4.69 -7.45 -2.93
C CYS A 62 -3.89 -7.25 -1.63
N CYS A 63 -4.40 -6.45 -0.69
CA CYS A 63 -3.77 -6.21 0.60
C CYS A 63 -4.09 -7.32 1.60
N GLU A 64 -3.10 -7.75 2.38
CA GLU A 64 -3.22 -8.83 3.37
C GLU A 64 -3.89 -8.41 4.69
N THR A 65 -3.86 -7.10 5.03
CA THR A 65 -4.31 -6.59 6.35
C THR A 65 -5.26 -5.40 6.20
N PRO A 66 -6.49 -5.62 5.69
CA PRO A 66 -7.45 -4.55 5.42
C PRO A 66 -7.88 -3.76 6.67
N GLU A 67 -7.92 -4.39 7.84
CA GLU A 67 -8.39 -3.81 9.11
C GLU A 67 -7.61 -2.56 9.55
N HIS A 68 -6.35 -2.45 9.16
CA HIS A 68 -5.49 -1.32 9.52
C HIS A 68 -5.57 -0.15 8.52
N LEU A 69 -6.23 -0.31 7.37
CA LEU A 69 -6.21 0.70 6.29
C LEU A 69 -6.84 2.05 6.68
N SER A 70 -7.67 2.09 7.73
CA SER A 70 -8.25 3.33 8.25
C SER A 70 -7.27 4.20 9.06
N GLN A 71 -6.12 3.64 9.43
CA GLN A 71 -5.07 4.29 10.23
C GLN A 71 -3.83 4.63 9.41
N VAL A 72 -3.87 4.37 8.12
CA VAL A 72 -2.73 4.50 7.20
C VAL A 72 -2.63 5.94 6.66
N ASP A 73 -1.40 6.41 6.49
CA ASP A 73 -1.10 7.73 5.91
C ASP A 73 -1.81 7.90 4.55
N GLY A 74 -2.46 9.04 4.38
CA GLY A 74 -3.24 9.37 3.18
C GLY A 74 -4.73 9.02 3.27
N TYR A 75 -5.17 8.29 4.30
CA TYR A 75 -6.61 8.01 4.50
C TYR A 75 -7.45 9.28 4.57
N ASP A 76 -6.98 10.30 5.29
CA ASP A 76 -7.71 11.56 5.47
C ASP A 76 -7.89 12.34 4.16
N LEU A 77 -7.00 12.11 3.18
CA LEU A 77 -7.02 12.74 1.86
C LEU A 77 -7.99 12.06 0.88
N LEU A 78 -8.54 10.90 1.25
CA LEU A 78 -9.59 10.24 0.47
C LEU A 78 -10.91 11.03 0.57
N GLY A 79 -11.66 11.07 -0.53
CA GLY A 79 -13.03 11.57 -0.55
C GLY A 79 -14.01 10.63 0.16
N ASP A 80 -15.23 11.11 0.39
CA ASP A 80 -16.26 10.36 1.11
C ASP A 80 -16.69 9.09 0.37
N ALA A 81 -16.65 9.12 -0.97
CA ALA A 81 -16.96 7.97 -1.81
C ALA A 81 -15.90 6.87 -1.63
N GLU A 82 -14.63 7.23 -1.66
CA GLU A 82 -13.51 6.31 -1.49
C GLU A 82 -13.48 5.75 -0.06
N LYS A 83 -13.68 6.61 0.95
CA LYS A 83 -13.81 6.18 2.35
C LYS A 83 -14.96 5.18 2.51
N SER A 84 -16.09 5.40 1.84
CA SER A 84 -17.22 4.46 1.86
C SER A 84 -16.89 3.11 1.24
N VAL A 85 -16.18 3.08 0.11
CA VAL A 85 -15.72 1.84 -0.53
C VAL A 85 -14.74 1.09 0.37
N LEU A 86 -13.76 1.80 0.93
CA LEU A 86 -12.77 1.24 1.83
C LEU A 86 -13.41 0.63 3.08
N GLN A 87 -14.34 1.34 3.73
CA GLN A 87 -15.04 0.84 4.92
C GLN A 87 -15.91 -0.39 4.60
N LYS A 88 -16.51 -0.47 3.41
CA LYS A 88 -17.22 -1.68 2.97
C LYS A 88 -16.26 -2.86 2.81
N TYR A 89 -15.10 -2.63 2.21
CA TYR A 89 -14.07 -3.66 2.04
C TYR A 89 -13.55 -4.18 3.40
N ILE A 90 -13.19 -3.29 4.32
CA ILE A 90 -12.74 -3.64 5.69
C ILE A 90 -13.78 -4.54 6.38
N LYS A 91 -15.06 -4.15 6.31
CA LYS A 91 -16.15 -4.95 6.90
C LYS A 91 -16.34 -6.31 6.24
N SER A 92 -16.03 -6.45 4.95
CA SER A 92 -16.16 -7.72 4.23
C SER A 92 -15.05 -8.72 4.55
N CYS A 93 -13.88 -8.25 5.01
CA CYS A 93 -12.76 -9.11 5.40
C CYS A 93 -12.75 -9.47 6.90
N GLY A 94 -13.47 -8.69 7.73
CA GLY A 94 -13.57 -8.91 9.18
C GLY A 94 -14.71 -9.85 9.63
N ALA A 95 -15.22 -10.70 8.73
CA ALA A 95 -16.26 -11.69 9.01
C ALA A 95 -15.71 -13.12 8.97
#